data_AF-A0A2X1IW36-F1
#
_entry.id   AF-A0A2X1IW36-F1
#
_cell.length_a   1.000
_cell.length_b   1.000
_cell.length_c   1.000
_cell.angle_alpha   90.00
_cell.angle_beta   90.00
_cell.angle_gamma   90.00
#
_symmetry.space_group_name_H-M   'P 1'
#
loop_
_entity.id
_entity.type
_entity.pdbx_description
1 polymer ?
#
loop_
_entity_poly.entity_id
_entity_poly.type
_entity_poly.pdbx_seq_one_letter_code
_entity_poly.pdbx_strand_id
1 'polypeptide(L)'
;MTNDLFINGKKVDSFGDWSPQTEHPAIAIQRQEHDKRIELEQSLKMSPKTTIFVAPEPQEMPDICKTEALFELEREYYPLLKAQRIKLDDAYSKVTLMQSAIEPSEFEIQDELSQKPFVYYQYEDNDGFGTFPENIPDVINNLPDGYRIVKMVKASKRCWPVYFHDR
;
A
#
# COMPACT_ATOMS: atom_id res chain seq x y z
N MET A 1 89.42 61.64 43.17
CA MET A 1 88.61 61.67 44.40
C MET A 1 87.24 61.14 44.04
N THR A 2 86.94 59.89 44.41
CA THR A 2 85.62 59.27 44.27
C THR A 2 84.83 59.56 45.53
N ASN A 3 83.76 60.34 45.41
CA ASN A 3 82.86 60.60 46.53
C ASN A 3 81.88 59.43 46.64
N ASP A 4 81.98 58.64 47.71
CA ASP A 4 81.06 57.54 47.99
C ASP A 4 79.65 58.11 48.28
N LEU A 5 78.65 57.62 47.53
CA LEU A 5 77.25 58.00 47.70
C LEU A 5 76.58 57.07 48.72
N PHE A 6 76.02 57.67 49.76
CA PHE A 6 75.26 56.98 50.80
C PHE A 6 73.80 57.41 50.74
N ILE A 7 72.89 56.44 50.69
CA ILE A 7 71.44 56.67 50.72
C ILE A 7 70.87 55.80 51.84
N ASN A 8 70.11 56.40 52.77
CA ASN A 8 69.57 55.72 53.96
C ASN A 8 70.62 54.91 54.77
N GLY A 9 71.85 55.44 54.88
CA GLY A 9 72.92 54.85 55.69
C GLY A 9 73.65 53.64 55.09
N LYS A 10 73.32 53.24 53.85
CA LYS A 10 74.04 52.18 53.11
C LYS A 10 74.88 52.77 51.98
N LYS A 11 76.11 52.26 51.82
CA LYS A 11 77.00 52.58 50.70
C LYS A 11 76.43 51.93 49.44
N VAL A 12 76.24 52.71 48.39
CA VAL A 12 75.73 52.21 47.10
C VAL A 12 76.92 51.89 46.21
N ASP A 13 77.21 50.61 46.01
CA ASP A 13 78.37 50.16 45.23
C ASP A 13 78.04 49.93 43.74
N SER A 14 76.76 49.76 43.37
CA SER A 14 76.33 49.72 41.96
C SER A 14 74.87 50.16 41.78
N PHE A 15 74.51 50.56 40.56
CA PHE A 15 73.13 50.93 40.19
C PHE A 15 72.10 49.79 40.38
N GLY A 16 72.54 48.54 40.60
CA GLY A 16 71.66 47.40 40.86
C GLY A 16 71.06 47.35 42.27
N ASP A 17 71.65 48.06 43.24
CA ASP A 17 71.14 48.13 44.63
C ASP A 17 69.89 49.02 44.78
N TRP A 18 69.38 49.56 43.66
CA TRP A 18 68.25 50.48 43.62
C TRP A 18 66.89 49.79 43.43
N SER A 19 66.84 48.47 43.18
CA SER A 19 65.56 47.77 43.03
C SER A 19 64.96 47.42 44.41
N PRO A 20 63.71 47.79 44.71
CA PRO A 20 63.08 47.38 45.96
C PRO A 20 62.96 45.84 46.02
N GLN A 21 63.52 45.21 47.08
CA GLN A 21 63.40 43.76 47.29
C GLN A 21 61.95 43.26 47.48
N THR A 22 61.04 44.15 47.87
CA THR A 22 59.64 43.83 48.12
C THR A 22 58.75 44.46 47.05
N GLU A 23 58.13 43.61 46.24
CA GLU A 23 57.09 44.03 45.30
C GLU A 23 55.89 44.59 46.07
N HIS A 24 55.26 45.64 45.54
CA HIS A 24 54.04 46.20 46.13
C HIS A 24 52.96 45.10 46.17
N PRO A 25 52.19 44.92 47.27
CA PRO A 25 51.25 43.80 47.41
C PRO A 25 50.20 43.73 46.29
N ALA A 26 49.85 44.87 45.70
CA ALA A 26 48.97 44.93 44.52
C ALA A 26 49.55 44.20 43.29
N ILE A 27 50.86 44.24 43.07
CA ILE A 27 51.55 43.57 41.96
C ILE A 27 51.55 42.06 42.16
N ALA A 28 51.78 41.61 43.40
CA ALA A 28 51.71 40.19 43.75
C ALA A 28 50.30 39.61 43.48
N ILE A 29 49.25 40.34 43.87
CA ILE A 29 47.85 39.95 43.60
C ILE A 29 47.58 39.93 42.09
N GLN A 30 48.03 40.93 41.34
CA GLN A 30 47.85 40.99 39.89
C GLN A 30 48.49 39.79 39.17
N ARG A 31 49.68 39.36 39.60
CA ARG A 31 50.35 38.17 39.06
C ARG A 31 49.58 36.89 39.37
N GLN A 32 49.16 36.71 40.63
CA GLN A 32 48.34 35.55 41.00
C GLN A 32 47.05 35.45 40.20
N GLU A 33 46.38 36.58 39.97
CA GLU A 33 45.15 36.62 39.16
C GLU A 33 45.45 36.36 37.67
N HIS A 34 46.59 36.83 37.17
CA HIS A 34 47.03 36.55 35.81
C HIS A 34 47.38 35.06 35.61
N ASP A 35 48.09 34.46 36.55
CA ASP A 35 48.48 33.05 36.50
C ASP A 35 47.24 32.13 36.55
N LYS A 36 46.28 32.43 37.42
CA LYS A 36 44.99 31.70 37.47
C LYS A 36 44.20 31.82 36.17
N ARG A 37 44.23 32.99 35.50
CA ARG A 37 43.57 33.18 34.20
C ARG A 37 44.22 32.35 33.11
N ILE A 38 45.55 32.30 33.07
CA ILE A 38 46.32 31.46 32.13
C ILE A 38 45.95 29.99 32.35
N GLU A 39 45.94 29.53 33.60
CA GLU A 39 45.63 28.14 33.93
C GLU A 39 44.21 27.75 33.51
N LEU A 40 43.21 28.61 33.77
CA LEU A 40 41.84 28.39 33.33
C LEU A 40 41.73 28.36 31.80
N GLU A 41 42.36 29.30 31.10
CA GLU A 41 42.36 29.32 29.64
C GLU A 41 43.02 28.06 29.05
N GLN A 42 44.13 27.62 29.66
CA GLN A 42 44.82 26.41 29.26
C GLN A 42 43.96 25.17 29.52
N SER A 43 43.27 25.10 30.66
CA SER A 43 42.36 24.00 30.98
C SER A 43 41.20 23.89 29.96
N LEU A 44 40.65 25.02 29.52
CA LEU A 44 39.59 25.08 28.51
C LEU A 44 40.09 24.68 27.13
N LYS A 45 41.31 25.10 26.75
CA LYS A 45 41.96 24.70 25.48
C LYS A 45 42.32 23.22 25.44
N MET A 46 42.73 22.65 26.57
CA MET A 46 43.09 21.23 26.70
C MET A 46 41.86 20.33 26.87
N SER A 47 40.69 20.90 27.19
CA SER A 47 39.46 20.11 27.29
C SER A 47 39.11 19.50 25.92
N PRO A 48 38.86 18.18 25.85
CA PRO A 48 38.47 17.55 24.60
C PRO A 48 37.11 18.12 24.17
N LYS A 49 37.11 18.87 23.06
CA LYS A 49 35.89 19.41 22.48
C LYS A 49 35.04 18.25 21.98
N THR A 50 33.83 18.10 22.50
CA THR A 50 32.86 17.13 21.99
C THR A 50 32.45 17.50 20.57
N THR A 51 33.02 16.81 19.59
CA THR A 51 32.54 16.87 18.19
C THR A 51 31.34 15.95 18.08
N ILE A 52 30.14 16.51 18.19
CA ILE A 52 28.91 15.77 17.91
C ILE A 52 28.85 15.58 16.40
N PHE A 53 29.04 14.34 15.94
CA PHE A 53 28.83 13.99 14.54
C PHE A 53 27.31 13.97 14.30
N VAL A 54 26.76 15.09 13.86
CA VAL A 54 25.38 15.15 13.39
C VAL A 54 25.36 14.50 12.02
N ALA A 55 24.90 13.26 11.95
CA ALA A 55 24.62 12.62 10.66
C ALA A 55 23.49 13.41 9.98
N PRO A 56 23.69 13.94 8.76
CA PRO A 56 22.58 14.54 8.03
C PRO A 56 21.52 13.48 7.78
N GLU A 57 20.24 13.86 7.85
CA GLU A 57 19.15 12.99 7.42
C GLU A 57 19.40 12.53 5.97
N PRO A 58 19.09 11.27 5.63
CA PRO A 58 19.21 10.79 4.26
C PRO A 58 18.33 11.66 3.35
N GLN A 59 18.98 12.43 2.48
CA GLN A 59 18.30 13.27 1.52
C GLN A 59 17.89 12.39 0.33
N GLU A 60 16.59 12.14 0.17
CA GLU A 60 16.02 11.43 -0.98
C GLU A 60 16.45 12.16 -2.26
N MET A 61 17.20 11.47 -3.12
CA MET A 61 17.61 12.02 -4.40
C MET A 61 16.33 12.26 -5.23
N PRO A 62 16.11 13.46 -5.80
CA PRO A 62 14.92 13.71 -6.60
C PRO A 62 14.91 12.72 -7.77
N ASP A 63 13.78 12.06 -8.01
CA ASP A 63 13.69 11.09 -9.09
C ASP A 63 13.70 11.80 -10.45
N ILE A 64 14.90 11.92 -10.99
CA ILE A 64 15.16 12.43 -12.33
C ILE A 64 14.55 11.41 -13.32
N CYS A 65 13.84 11.90 -14.35
CA CYS A 65 13.19 11.13 -15.42
C CYS A 65 11.89 10.35 -15.10
N LYS A 66 11.28 10.49 -13.91
CA LYS A 66 9.96 9.87 -13.63
C LYS A 66 8.87 10.21 -14.65
N THR A 67 8.81 11.47 -15.04
CA THR A 67 7.79 11.99 -15.98
C THR A 67 7.98 11.42 -17.38
N GLU A 68 9.22 11.24 -17.80
CA GLU A 68 9.57 10.66 -19.10
C GLU A 68 9.20 9.18 -19.14
N ALA A 69 9.52 8.43 -18.06
CA ALA A 69 9.12 7.03 -17.91
C ALA A 69 7.60 6.84 -17.92
N LEU A 70 6.85 7.72 -17.25
CA LEU A 70 5.38 7.68 -17.27
C LEU A 70 4.83 7.97 -18.67
N PHE A 71 5.39 8.94 -19.38
CA PHE A 71 4.97 9.28 -20.73
C PHE A 71 5.25 8.14 -21.73
N GLU A 72 6.37 7.45 -21.60
CA GLU A 72 6.70 6.28 -22.42
C GLU A 72 5.72 5.12 -22.18
N LEU A 73 5.39 4.85 -20.91
CA LEU A 73 4.38 3.84 -20.56
C LEU A 73 2.99 4.21 -21.11
N GLU A 74 2.57 5.46 -20.97
CA GLU A 74 1.30 5.92 -21.54
C GLU A 74 1.28 5.72 -23.07
N ARG A 75 2.38 6.06 -23.75
CA ARG A 75 2.48 5.90 -25.20
C ARG A 75 2.33 4.44 -25.65
N GLU A 76 2.90 3.50 -24.91
CA GLU A 76 2.86 2.07 -25.26
C GLU A 76 1.52 1.41 -24.90
N TYR A 77 1.00 1.66 -23.70
CA TYR A 77 -0.13 0.91 -23.16
C TYR A 77 -1.49 1.56 -23.45
N TYR A 78 -1.57 2.88 -23.55
CA TYR A 78 -2.83 3.58 -23.82
C TYR A 78 -3.53 3.13 -25.13
N PRO A 79 -2.85 3.00 -26.29
CA PRO A 79 -3.51 2.54 -27.51
C PRO A 79 -4.00 1.09 -27.41
N LEU A 80 -3.27 0.22 -26.70
CA LEU A 80 -3.67 -1.17 -26.48
C LEU A 80 -4.93 -1.25 -25.62
N LEU A 81 -4.97 -0.50 -24.51
CA LEU A 81 -6.15 -0.42 -23.63
C LEU A 81 -7.36 0.15 -24.36
N LYS A 82 -7.18 1.19 -25.18
CA LYS A 82 -8.24 1.77 -26.01
C LYS A 82 -8.81 0.74 -26.99
N ALA A 83 -7.95 -0.02 -27.66
CA ALA A 83 -8.39 -1.07 -28.59
C ALA A 83 -9.13 -2.20 -27.88
N GLN A 84 -8.68 -2.61 -26.69
CA GLN A 84 -9.37 -3.62 -25.88
C GLN A 84 -10.73 -3.14 -25.40
N ARG A 85 -10.84 -1.86 -24.99
CA ARG A 85 -12.12 -1.26 -24.58
C ARG A 85 -13.15 -1.30 -25.71
N ILE A 86 -12.78 -0.89 -26.92
CA ILE A 86 -13.67 -0.93 -28.09
C ILE A 86 -14.17 -2.35 -28.34
N LYS A 87 -13.28 -3.35 -28.29
CA LYS A 87 -13.67 -4.76 -28.45
C LYS A 87 -14.64 -5.25 -27.37
N LEU A 88 -14.44 -4.80 -26.13
CA LEU A 88 -15.34 -5.12 -25.01
C LEU A 88 -16.71 -4.47 -25.20
N ASP A 89 -16.76 -3.20 -25.59
CA ASP A 89 -18.00 -2.47 -25.86
C ASP A 89 -18.77 -3.12 -27.04
N ASP A 90 -18.07 -3.53 -28.10
CA ASP A 90 -18.65 -4.27 -29.23
C ASP A 90 -19.20 -5.66 -28.80
N ALA A 91 -18.51 -6.36 -27.90
CA ALA A 91 -18.98 -7.63 -27.39
C ALA A 91 -20.21 -7.46 -26.49
N TYR A 92 -20.18 -6.46 -25.61
CA TYR A 92 -21.28 -6.16 -24.70
C TYR A 92 -22.53 -5.76 -25.47
N SER A 93 -22.40 -4.85 -26.45
CA SER A 93 -23.53 -4.44 -27.30
C SER A 93 -24.16 -5.63 -28.03
N LYS A 94 -23.38 -6.58 -28.55
CA LYS A 94 -23.93 -7.82 -29.14
C LYS A 94 -24.74 -8.64 -28.14
N VAL A 95 -24.23 -8.82 -26.92
CA VAL A 95 -24.95 -9.56 -25.87
C VAL A 95 -26.25 -8.85 -25.50
N THR A 96 -26.21 -7.53 -25.32
CA THR A 96 -27.41 -6.74 -25.02
C THR A 96 -28.44 -6.84 -26.14
N LEU A 97 -28.00 -6.75 -27.41
CA LEU A 97 -28.89 -6.91 -28.56
C LEU A 97 -29.50 -8.31 -28.62
N MET A 98 -28.71 -9.35 -28.35
CA MET A 98 -29.22 -10.72 -28.27
C MET A 98 -30.25 -10.88 -27.14
N GLN A 99 -29.97 -10.35 -25.95
CA GLN A 99 -30.92 -10.37 -24.83
C GLN A 99 -32.23 -9.67 -25.20
N SER A 100 -32.15 -8.48 -25.81
CA SER A 100 -33.33 -7.75 -26.28
C SER A 100 -34.09 -8.44 -27.41
N ALA A 101 -33.44 -9.34 -28.15
CA ALA A 101 -34.08 -10.14 -29.20
C ALA A 101 -34.65 -11.47 -28.68
N ILE A 102 -34.16 -11.95 -27.52
CA ILE A 102 -34.64 -13.17 -26.87
C ILE A 102 -35.89 -12.87 -26.03
N GLU A 103 -35.95 -11.71 -25.39
CA GLU A 103 -37.15 -11.28 -24.67
C GLU A 103 -38.25 -10.93 -25.69
N PRO A 104 -39.31 -11.75 -25.81
CA PRO A 104 -40.40 -11.44 -26.73
C PRO A 104 -41.03 -10.12 -26.31
N SER A 105 -41.38 -9.29 -27.29
CA SER A 105 -42.02 -8.02 -26.97
C SER A 105 -43.38 -8.27 -26.30
N GLU A 106 -43.75 -7.43 -25.34
CA GLU A 106 -45.04 -7.52 -24.63
C GLU A 106 -46.23 -7.64 -25.60
N PHE A 107 -46.11 -7.03 -26.79
CA PHE A 107 -47.10 -7.12 -27.85
C PHE A 107 -47.19 -8.51 -28.49
N GLU A 108 -46.06 -9.15 -28.79
CA GLU A 108 -46.01 -10.50 -29.34
C GLU A 108 -46.56 -11.53 -28.35
N ILE A 109 -46.26 -11.35 -27.05
CA ILE A 109 -46.82 -12.18 -25.97
C ILE A 109 -48.36 -12.09 -25.96
N GLN A 110 -48.91 -10.88 -26.09
CA GLN A 110 -50.37 -10.68 -26.09
C GLN A 110 -51.04 -11.28 -27.33
N ASP A 111 -50.42 -11.17 -28.50
CA ASP A 111 -50.93 -11.78 -29.73
C ASP A 111 -50.86 -13.32 -29.67
N GLU A 112 -49.75 -13.88 -29.20
CA GLU A 112 -49.60 -15.33 -29.01
C GLU A 112 -50.65 -15.87 -28.02
N LEU A 113 -50.83 -15.21 -26.88
CA LEU A 113 -51.81 -15.60 -25.87
C LEU A 113 -53.26 -15.51 -26.38
N SER A 114 -53.55 -14.53 -27.25
CA SER A 114 -54.85 -14.38 -27.92
C SER A 114 -55.11 -15.50 -28.93
N GLN A 115 -54.10 -15.86 -29.73
CA GLN A 115 -54.22 -16.89 -30.77
C GLN A 115 -54.22 -18.31 -30.20
N LYS A 116 -53.44 -18.57 -29.14
CA LYS A 116 -53.24 -19.91 -28.56
C LYS A 116 -53.32 -19.90 -27.03
N PRO A 117 -54.48 -19.55 -26.46
CA PRO A 117 -54.63 -19.47 -25.00
C PRO A 117 -54.46 -20.82 -24.30
N PHE A 118 -54.71 -21.94 -24.98
CA PHE A 118 -54.73 -23.27 -24.37
C PHE A 118 -53.35 -23.89 -24.13
N VAL A 119 -52.32 -23.42 -24.85
CA VAL A 119 -50.93 -23.91 -24.78
C VAL A 119 -50.35 -23.78 -23.37
N TYR A 120 -50.63 -22.65 -22.70
CA TYR A 120 -50.11 -22.37 -21.34
C TYR A 120 -50.85 -23.10 -20.22
N TYR A 121 -52.02 -23.72 -20.48
CA TYR A 121 -52.78 -24.47 -19.47
C TYR A 121 -52.61 -25.98 -19.59
N GLN A 122 -52.33 -26.48 -20.78
CA GLN A 122 -52.26 -27.92 -21.04
C GLN A 122 -50.92 -28.54 -20.60
N TYR A 123 -49.87 -27.75 -20.36
CA TYR A 123 -48.53 -28.23 -19.94
C TYR A 123 -47.94 -29.34 -20.83
N GLU A 124 -48.46 -29.50 -22.05
CA GLU A 124 -48.04 -30.52 -23.02
C GLU A 124 -47.00 -29.96 -24.00
N ASP A 125 -46.98 -28.63 -24.18
CA ASP A 125 -45.99 -27.93 -24.99
C ASP A 125 -44.77 -27.53 -24.14
N ASN A 126 -43.60 -27.94 -24.61
CA ASN A 126 -42.33 -27.82 -23.89
C ASN A 126 -41.39 -26.79 -24.54
N ASP A 127 -41.94 -25.80 -25.25
CA ASP A 127 -41.19 -24.74 -25.97
C ASP A 127 -40.03 -25.26 -26.84
N GLY A 128 -40.16 -26.47 -27.39
CA GLY A 128 -39.10 -27.14 -28.17
C GLY A 128 -37.90 -27.65 -27.36
N PHE A 129 -37.92 -27.53 -26.03
CA PHE A 129 -36.91 -28.07 -25.12
C PHE A 129 -37.37 -29.40 -24.48
N GLY A 130 -36.50 -30.41 -24.49
CA GLY A 130 -36.75 -31.72 -23.89
C GLY A 130 -37.13 -32.81 -24.88
N THR A 131 -37.49 -33.99 -24.38
CA THR A 131 -37.88 -35.15 -25.18
C THR A 131 -39.40 -35.15 -25.41
N PHE A 132 -39.83 -35.29 -26.66
CA PHE A 132 -41.26 -35.39 -27.00
C PHE A 132 -41.96 -36.48 -26.16
N PRO A 133 -43.21 -36.26 -25.73
CA PRO A 133 -43.96 -37.21 -24.90
C PRO A 133 -43.96 -38.64 -25.44
N GLU A 134 -44.01 -38.77 -26.76
CA GLU A 134 -44.01 -40.04 -27.49
C GLU A 134 -42.70 -40.83 -27.32
N ASN A 135 -41.58 -40.13 -27.15
CA ASN A 135 -40.23 -40.72 -27.06
C ASN A 135 -39.75 -40.90 -25.61
N ILE A 136 -40.52 -40.40 -24.62
CA ILE A 136 -40.25 -40.63 -23.19
C ILE A 136 -40.06 -42.13 -22.86
N PRO A 137 -40.93 -43.07 -23.30
CA PRO A 137 -40.74 -44.49 -23.01
C PRO A 137 -39.43 -45.05 -23.58
N ASP A 138 -38.99 -44.63 -24.77
CA ASP A 138 -37.77 -45.12 -25.39
C ASP A 138 -36.51 -44.62 -24.67
N VAL A 139 -36.53 -43.40 -24.17
CA VAL A 139 -35.44 -42.83 -23.35
C VAL A 139 -35.39 -43.52 -21.99
N ILE A 140 -36.55 -43.83 -21.40
CA ILE A 140 -36.69 -44.60 -20.15
C ILE A 140 -36.16 -46.03 -20.31
N ASN A 141 -36.29 -46.64 -21.48
CA ASN A 141 -35.82 -48.01 -21.72
C ASN A 141 -34.32 -48.09 -22.02
N ASN A 142 -33.67 -46.98 -22.42
CA ASN A 142 -32.25 -46.94 -22.80
C ASN A 142 -31.38 -46.10 -21.83
N LEU A 143 -31.67 -46.11 -20.52
CA LEU A 143 -30.79 -45.43 -19.59
C LEU A 143 -29.41 -46.10 -19.54
N PRO A 144 -28.32 -45.32 -19.49
CA PRO A 144 -26.98 -45.85 -19.30
C PRO A 144 -26.87 -46.57 -17.95
N ASP A 145 -25.99 -47.57 -17.90
CA ASP A 145 -25.83 -48.45 -16.75
C ASP A 145 -25.45 -47.66 -15.48
N GLY A 146 -26.15 -47.92 -14.38
CA GLY A 146 -25.93 -47.25 -13.08
C GLY A 146 -27.00 -46.22 -12.68
N TYR A 147 -27.94 -45.86 -13.55
CA TYR A 147 -29.08 -45.01 -13.21
C TYR A 147 -30.34 -45.85 -12.91
N ARG A 148 -31.11 -45.46 -11.88
CA ARG A 148 -32.38 -46.11 -11.52
C ARG A 148 -33.53 -45.14 -11.70
N ILE A 149 -34.59 -45.58 -12.36
CA ILE A 149 -35.82 -44.80 -12.52
C ILE A 149 -36.69 -45.02 -11.28
N VAL A 150 -37.05 -43.93 -10.59
CA VAL A 150 -37.96 -43.98 -9.45
C VAL A 150 -39.30 -43.37 -9.88
N LYS A 151 -40.34 -44.20 -10.01
CA LYS A 151 -41.69 -43.72 -10.27
C LYS A 151 -42.26 -43.11 -8.98
N MET A 152 -42.20 -41.78 -8.88
CA MET A 152 -42.81 -41.03 -7.78
C MET A 152 -44.34 -41.04 -7.95
N VAL A 153 -45.05 -41.84 -7.15
CA VAL A 153 -46.51 -41.77 -7.04
C VAL A 153 -46.88 -41.06 -5.74
N LYS A 154 -47.86 -40.15 -5.79
CA LYS A 154 -48.34 -39.44 -4.60
C LYS A 154 -48.82 -40.45 -3.57
N ALA A 155 -48.18 -40.49 -2.40
CA ALA A 155 -48.55 -41.43 -1.34
C ALA A 155 -50.03 -41.25 -0.98
N SER A 156 -50.83 -42.31 -1.10
CA SER A 156 -52.21 -42.28 -0.60
C SER A 156 -52.16 -42.09 0.91
N LYS A 157 -53.03 -41.26 1.47
CA LYS A 157 -53.00 -40.86 2.89
C LYS A 157 -53.25 -42.01 3.90
N ARG A 158 -53.26 -43.28 3.47
CA ARG A 158 -53.44 -44.47 4.32
C ARG A 158 -52.73 -45.73 3.77
N CYS A 159 -51.41 -45.76 3.68
CA CYS A 159 -50.70 -47.04 3.66
C CYS A 159 -49.27 -46.91 4.19
N TRP A 160 -48.90 -47.77 5.15
CA TRP A 160 -47.55 -47.92 5.68
C TRP A 160 -46.61 -48.52 4.61
N PRO A 161 -45.28 -48.31 4.70
CA PRO A 161 -44.34 -48.68 3.65
C PRO A 161 -44.29 -50.20 3.47
N VAL A 162 -44.73 -50.68 2.31
CA VAL A 162 -44.47 -52.04 1.83
C VAL A 162 -43.26 -51.96 0.90
N TYR A 163 -42.15 -52.54 1.33
CA TYR A 163 -40.99 -52.75 0.46
C TYR A 163 -41.30 -53.89 -0.50
N PHE A 164 -41.47 -53.57 -1.79
CA PHE A 164 -41.39 -54.57 -2.85
C PHE A 164 -39.92 -54.72 -3.26
N HIS A 165 -39.36 -55.91 -3.04
CA HIS A 165 -38.19 -56.39 -3.77
C HIS A 165 -38.72 -57.02 -5.07
N ASP A 166 -38.47 -56.36 -6.20
CA ASP A 166 -38.61 -57.02 -7.49
C ASP A 166 -37.43 -57.96 -7.72
N ARG A 167 -37.77 -59.15 -8.21
CA ARG A 167 -36.87 -60.17 -8.72
C ARG A 167 -36.98 -60.17 -10.25
#